data_AF-A0AAI8M8S8-F1
#
_entry.id   AF-A0AAI8M8S8-F1
#
_cell.length_a   1.000
_cell.length_b   1.000
_cell.length_c   1.000
_cell.angle_alpha   90.00
_cell.angle_beta   90.00
_cell.angle_gamma   90.00
#
_symmetry.space_group_name_H-M   'P 1'
#
loop_
_entity.id
_entity.type
_entity.pdbx_description
1 polymer ?
#
loop_
_entity_poly.entity_id
_entity_poly.type
_entity_poly.pdbx_seq_one_letter_code
_entity_poly.pdbx_strand_id
1 'polypeptide(L)'
;MTETADDLSAPLGQDKPRRKRRLRLPFTAMQALALMLGLFLAAFAGFAIFNKDPLGGEPMTRIAIRDPKATGEKPAAAGHGQESKQDSKHEAKEAPKQAGEQKTVTMIDGSTGARHDVVIGGGDSADKGEAAAANAPPPVMAGIDPKLLEKSRYGMIPVVAGDLKPFNVYAADADRAKAAKMPVVAILIGGLGVGAAKTTDAIMRLPPAVTLAFTPYGADPGKLAERARAQRHEIFLQIPMEPYDFPDNDPGPQTLLTSLTTDQNMDRLYWHLSRMQGYAGLTNFMGARFVATEPAMQPIIREAAKRGLGFFDDGSSPRSIASQAAASAAMPFGKGDIAIDAVPTPAEIDRALSKLESMARERGTAVGIASALPVSIERIGAWTKTLSDRGILLVPLTTAMLKSKSS
;
A
#
# COMPACT_ATOMS: atom_id res chain seq x y z
N MET A 1 -30.07 -78.50 24.45
CA MET A 1 -30.16 -79.09 25.79
C MET A 1 -28.75 -79.05 26.34
N THR A 2 -28.34 -78.19 27.28
CA THR A 2 -29.03 -77.46 28.35
C THR A 2 -28.20 -76.22 28.73
N GLU A 3 -28.92 -75.11 28.95
CA GLU A 3 -28.72 -74.01 29.92
C GLU A 3 -27.30 -73.73 30.46
N THR A 4 -26.72 -72.54 30.26
CA THR A 4 -27.00 -71.27 30.99
C THR A 4 -26.89 -71.38 32.51
N ALA A 5 -25.68 -71.21 33.04
CA ALA A 5 -25.42 -70.65 34.37
C ALA A 5 -23.90 -70.51 34.58
N ASP A 6 -23.31 -69.35 34.30
CA ASP A 6 -22.26 -68.78 35.18
C ASP A 6 -21.87 -67.32 34.84
N ASP A 7 -22.84 -66.49 34.48
CA ASP A 7 -22.61 -65.06 34.19
C ASP A 7 -23.15 -64.17 35.32
N LEU A 8 -22.68 -64.38 36.57
CA LEU A 8 -23.12 -63.58 37.73
C LEU A 8 -22.07 -63.37 38.85
N SER A 9 -20.78 -63.64 38.64
CA SER A 9 -19.74 -63.46 39.69
C SER A 9 -18.48 -62.69 39.26
N ALA A 10 -18.62 -61.66 38.40
CA ALA A 10 -17.51 -60.77 38.05
C ALA A 10 -17.61 -59.44 38.84
N PRO A 11 -16.64 -59.09 39.72
CA PRO A 11 -16.59 -57.75 40.30
C PRO A 11 -16.19 -56.72 39.24
N LEU A 12 -17.07 -55.76 38.97
CA LEU A 12 -16.82 -54.62 38.08
C LEU A 12 -15.73 -53.70 38.65
N GLY A 13 -14.77 -53.34 37.81
CA GLY A 13 -13.99 -52.11 37.95
C GLY A 13 -12.61 -52.25 38.55
N GLN A 14 -11.62 -52.75 37.78
CA GLN A 14 -10.22 -52.33 37.84
C GLN A 14 -9.52 -52.58 36.49
N ASP A 15 -9.50 -51.59 35.61
CA ASP A 15 -8.58 -51.59 34.46
C ASP A 15 -7.15 -51.34 34.95
N LYS A 16 -6.33 -52.40 34.97
CA LYS A 16 -4.88 -52.32 35.24
C LYS A 16 -4.17 -51.66 34.06
N PRO A 17 -3.35 -50.60 34.25
CA PRO A 17 -2.60 -50.02 33.14
C PRO A 17 -1.53 -51.00 32.64
N ARG A 18 -1.63 -51.38 31.36
CA ARG A 18 -0.63 -52.14 30.60
C ARG A 18 0.74 -51.46 30.68
N ARG A 19 1.69 -52.10 31.36
CA ARG A 19 3.10 -51.66 31.46
C ARG A 19 3.76 -51.75 30.08
N LYS A 20 3.98 -50.60 29.41
CA LYS A 20 4.74 -50.54 28.15
C LYS A 20 6.20 -50.98 28.41
N ARG A 21 6.65 -52.05 27.73
CA ARG A 21 8.06 -52.46 27.66
C ARG A 21 8.89 -51.28 27.12
N ARG A 22 9.74 -50.69 27.96
CA ARG A 22 10.72 -49.70 27.52
C ARG A 22 11.91 -50.44 26.89
N LEU A 23 12.18 -50.21 25.61
CA LEU A 23 13.47 -50.58 25.01
C LEU A 23 14.57 -49.81 25.77
N ARG A 24 15.48 -50.54 26.40
CA ARG A 24 16.71 -49.97 26.97
C ARG A 24 17.74 -49.88 25.86
N LEU A 25 17.97 -48.67 25.35
CA LEU A 25 19.13 -48.35 24.52
C LEU A 25 20.38 -48.31 25.42
N PRO A 26 21.55 -48.79 24.97
CA PRO A 26 22.77 -48.88 25.79
C PRO A 26 23.46 -47.52 26.02
N PHE A 27 22.86 -46.41 25.60
CA PHE A 27 23.43 -45.07 25.70
C PHE A 27 22.47 -44.14 26.41
N THR A 28 23.00 -43.24 27.25
CA THR A 28 22.19 -42.23 27.93
C THR A 28 21.70 -41.17 26.93
N ALA A 29 20.53 -40.58 27.18
CA ALA A 29 19.98 -39.51 26.32
C ALA A 29 20.97 -38.33 26.14
N MET A 30 21.82 -38.10 27.14
CA MET A 30 22.85 -37.06 27.12
C MET A 30 24.01 -37.39 26.17
N GLN A 31 24.40 -38.67 26.04
CA GLN A 31 25.40 -39.12 25.08
C GLN A 31 24.88 -39.03 23.63
N ALA A 32 23.60 -39.34 23.41
CA ALA A 32 22.98 -39.19 22.10
C ALA A 32 22.93 -37.72 21.65
N LEU A 33 22.62 -36.80 22.59
CA LEU A 33 22.61 -35.36 22.32
C LEU A 33 24.01 -34.82 22.01
N ALA A 34 25.03 -35.25 22.75
CA ALA A 34 26.41 -34.85 22.53
C ALA A 34 26.93 -35.30 21.14
N LEU A 35 26.60 -36.53 20.73
CA LEU A 35 26.93 -37.03 19.38
C LEU A 35 26.24 -36.25 18.27
N MET A 36 24.96 -35.92 18.45
CA MET A 36 24.18 -35.07 17.52
C MET A 36 24.82 -33.68 17.35
N LEU A 37 25.16 -33.02 18.46
CA LEU A 37 25.79 -31.70 18.44
C LEU A 37 27.19 -31.74 17.80
N GLY A 38 27.97 -32.78 18.10
CA GLY A 38 29.29 -32.99 17.48
C GLY A 38 29.19 -33.18 15.96
N LEU A 39 28.22 -33.98 15.49
CA LEU A 39 27.96 -34.17 14.06
C LEU A 39 27.53 -32.88 13.37
N PHE A 40 26.69 -32.08 14.02
CA PHE A 40 26.24 -30.80 13.46
C PHE A 40 27.40 -29.80 13.33
N LEU A 41 28.25 -29.70 14.35
CA LEU A 41 29.46 -28.88 14.33
C LEU A 41 30.45 -29.34 13.24
N ALA A 42 30.65 -30.65 13.09
CA ALA A 42 31.52 -31.19 12.05
C ALA A 42 30.98 -30.90 10.64
N ALA A 43 29.66 -31.03 10.43
CA ALA A 43 29.02 -30.70 9.17
C ALA A 43 29.12 -29.20 8.84
N PHE A 44 28.90 -28.33 9.83
CA PHE A 44 29.05 -26.88 9.68
C PHE A 44 30.50 -26.48 9.37
N ALA A 45 31.47 -27.03 10.11
CA ALA A 45 32.88 -26.78 9.86
C ALA A 45 33.32 -27.28 8.47
N GLY A 46 32.83 -28.45 8.04
CA GLY A 46 33.04 -28.95 6.68
C GLY A 46 32.46 -28.00 5.63
N PHE A 47 31.22 -27.55 5.80
CA PHE A 47 30.61 -26.57 4.89
C PHE A 47 31.42 -25.27 4.85
N ALA A 48 31.83 -24.73 5.99
CA ALA A 48 32.59 -23.49 6.06
C ALA A 48 33.98 -23.58 5.41
N ILE A 49 34.66 -24.73 5.53
CA ILE A 49 36.01 -24.92 4.98
C ILE A 49 35.99 -25.23 3.48
N PHE A 50 35.00 -26.00 3.01
CA PHE A 50 34.95 -26.49 1.64
C PHE A 50 34.04 -25.68 0.72
N ASN A 51 33.09 -24.91 1.25
CA ASN A 51 32.21 -24.05 0.45
C ASN A 51 32.87 -22.68 0.21
N LYS A 52 33.82 -22.64 -0.72
CA LYS A 52 34.38 -21.38 -1.24
C LYS A 52 33.46 -20.86 -2.33
N ASP A 53 32.51 -20.03 -1.95
CA ASP A 53 31.67 -19.27 -2.90
C ASP A 53 32.28 -17.87 -3.10
N PRO A 54 33.01 -17.62 -4.20
CA PRO A 54 33.70 -16.35 -4.43
C PRO A 54 32.76 -15.18 -4.79
N LEU A 55 31.43 -15.38 -4.84
CA LEU A 55 30.44 -14.36 -5.20
C LEU A 55 29.29 -14.29 -4.18
N GLY A 56 29.60 -14.47 -2.90
CA GLY A 56 28.63 -14.49 -1.79
C GLY A 56 27.68 -13.28 -1.75
N GLY A 57 26.50 -13.44 -2.36
CA GLY A 57 25.31 -12.64 -2.09
C GLY A 57 25.02 -11.45 -2.99
N GLU A 58 25.74 -11.23 -4.09
CA GLU A 58 25.36 -10.16 -5.04
C GLU A 58 24.26 -10.61 -6.01
N PRO A 59 23.15 -9.86 -6.16
CA PRO A 59 22.08 -10.21 -7.08
C PRO A 59 22.51 -9.96 -8.54
N MET A 60 22.64 -11.04 -9.32
CA MET A 60 22.96 -10.97 -10.76
C MET A 60 21.69 -11.14 -11.60
N THR A 61 21.45 -10.21 -12.53
CA THR A 61 20.41 -10.35 -13.57
C THR A 61 21.08 -10.57 -14.93
N ARG A 62 20.63 -11.57 -15.69
CA ARG A 62 21.08 -11.82 -17.07
C ARG A 62 20.04 -11.25 -18.03
N ILE A 63 20.40 -10.19 -18.75
CA ILE A 63 19.56 -9.64 -19.81
C ILE A 63 20.05 -10.22 -21.15
N ALA A 64 19.20 -11.01 -21.81
CA ALA A 64 19.45 -11.44 -23.17
C ALA A 64 19.07 -10.29 -24.13
N ILE A 65 20.06 -9.68 -24.78
CA ILE A 65 19.84 -8.71 -25.85
C ILE A 65 19.45 -9.50 -27.11
N ARG A 66 18.22 -9.31 -27.60
CA ARG A 66 17.82 -9.77 -28.94
C ARG A 66 18.24 -8.71 -29.96
N ASP A 67 19.18 -9.06 -30.83
CA ASP A 67 19.53 -8.29 -32.02
C ASP A 67 18.31 -8.19 -32.97
N PRO A 68 17.85 -6.98 -33.34
CA PRO A 68 16.76 -6.81 -34.29
C PRO A 68 17.32 -6.74 -35.71
N LYS A 69 17.82 -7.85 -36.25
CA LYS A 69 18.12 -7.95 -37.69
C LYS A 69 18.18 -9.38 -38.21
N ALA A 70 17.04 -10.03 -38.39
CA ALA A 70 16.86 -11.09 -39.40
C ALA A 70 15.38 -11.50 -39.50
N THR A 71 14.64 -10.86 -40.42
CA THR A 71 13.66 -11.52 -41.31
C THR A 71 13.25 -10.48 -42.36
N GLY A 72 14.04 -10.41 -43.43
CA GLY A 72 13.65 -9.71 -44.64
C GLY A 72 13.01 -10.69 -45.60
N GLU A 73 11.77 -10.41 -46.01
CA GLU A 73 11.15 -10.97 -47.21
C GLU A 73 10.16 -9.94 -47.75
N LYS A 74 10.55 -9.18 -48.79
CA LYS A 74 9.85 -9.08 -50.09
C LYS A 74 10.56 -8.05 -51.00
N PRO A 75 10.73 -8.33 -52.31
CA PRO A 75 11.63 -7.55 -53.16
C PRO A 75 10.93 -6.58 -54.14
N ALA A 76 11.75 -5.65 -54.63
CA ALA A 76 11.88 -5.21 -56.01
C ALA A 76 11.33 -3.82 -56.44
N ALA A 77 12.25 -3.15 -57.16
CA ALA A 77 12.09 -2.19 -58.26
C ALA A 77 11.64 -0.76 -57.91
N ALA A 78 12.10 0.30 -58.58
CA ALA A 78 13.18 0.58 -59.52
C ALA A 78 13.11 2.09 -59.81
N GLY A 79 14.20 2.69 -60.28
CA GLY A 79 14.09 3.74 -61.31
C GLY A 79 14.61 5.14 -60.97
N HIS A 80 15.75 5.45 -61.58
CA HIS A 80 16.16 6.72 -62.23
C HIS A 80 16.31 7.99 -61.37
N GLY A 81 17.33 8.83 -61.52
CA GLY A 81 18.33 9.00 -62.58
C GLY A 81 18.40 10.47 -63.03
N GLN A 82 19.62 11.00 -63.07
CA GLN A 82 20.12 12.19 -63.79
C GLN A 82 19.96 13.63 -63.24
N GLU A 83 21.11 14.14 -62.76
CA GLU A 83 21.89 15.28 -63.26
C GLU A 83 21.21 16.36 -64.13
N SER A 84 21.41 17.65 -63.80
CA SER A 84 22.45 18.50 -64.43
C SER A 84 22.30 20.03 -64.18
N LYS A 85 23.47 20.68 -64.04
CA LYS A 85 23.88 22.05 -64.49
C LYS A 85 23.29 23.34 -63.88
N GLN A 86 24.09 23.95 -63.01
CA GLN A 86 24.88 25.20 -63.24
C GLN A 86 24.29 26.29 -64.15
N ASP A 87 24.03 27.50 -63.61
CA ASP A 87 24.65 28.73 -64.12
C ASP A 87 24.47 29.97 -63.21
N SER A 88 25.30 30.98 -63.50
CA SER A 88 25.76 32.09 -62.64
C SER A 88 25.00 33.41 -62.86
N LYS A 89 24.86 34.29 -61.84
CA LYS A 89 25.31 35.72 -61.83
C LYS A 89 24.72 36.61 -60.71
N HIS A 90 25.57 37.56 -60.32
CA HIS A 90 25.43 38.89 -59.67
C HIS A 90 24.02 39.46 -59.44
N GLU A 91 23.73 40.25 -58.40
CA GLU A 91 24.32 41.58 -58.11
C GLU A 91 23.84 42.13 -56.75
N ALA A 92 24.54 43.14 -56.22
CA ALA A 92 24.35 43.69 -54.88
C ALA A 92 23.50 44.99 -54.87
N LYS A 93 22.56 45.11 -53.91
CA LYS A 93 22.46 46.20 -52.90
C LYS A 93 21.04 46.41 -52.35
N GLU A 94 21.04 46.80 -51.07
CA GLU A 94 20.13 47.67 -50.32
C GLU A 94 19.17 47.03 -49.29
N ALA A 95 19.36 47.48 -48.04
CA ALA A 95 18.54 47.23 -46.85
C ALA A 95 17.50 48.37 -46.72
N PRO A 96 16.37 48.23 -45.99
CA PRO A 96 16.48 48.21 -44.51
C PRO A 96 15.33 47.53 -43.71
N LYS A 97 15.61 47.34 -42.40
CA LYS A 97 14.70 47.20 -41.24
C LYS A 97 14.15 45.82 -40.83
N GLN A 98 14.55 45.45 -39.61
CA GLN A 98 13.80 44.80 -38.52
C GLN A 98 12.96 43.54 -38.83
N ALA A 99 13.46 42.37 -38.39
CA ALA A 99 12.66 41.33 -37.71
C ALA A 99 13.58 40.18 -37.20
N GLY A 100 13.38 39.79 -35.93
CA GLY A 100 13.67 38.49 -35.30
C GLY A 100 14.95 37.72 -35.66
N GLU A 101 15.90 37.64 -34.73
CA GLU A 101 16.96 36.63 -34.75
C GLU A 101 16.37 35.20 -34.69
N GLN A 102 16.31 34.51 -35.83
CA GLN A 102 16.17 33.05 -35.88
C GLN A 102 17.57 32.42 -35.89
N LYS A 103 17.89 31.64 -34.84
CA LYS A 103 19.11 30.83 -34.79
C LYS A 103 18.91 29.55 -35.58
N THR A 104 19.59 29.43 -36.71
CA THR A 104 19.70 28.19 -37.49
C THR A 104 20.89 27.40 -36.98
N VAL A 105 20.70 26.12 -36.65
CA VAL A 105 21.80 25.20 -36.32
C VAL A 105 21.97 24.23 -37.48
N THR A 106 23.13 24.27 -38.13
CA THR A 106 23.51 23.34 -39.19
C THR A 106 24.06 22.06 -38.55
N MET A 107 23.37 20.95 -38.73
CA MET A 107 23.89 19.63 -38.36
C MET A 107 24.47 18.95 -39.60
N ILE A 108 25.68 18.42 -39.46
CA ILE A 108 26.38 17.66 -40.50
C ILE A 108 26.40 16.20 -40.04
N ASP A 109 25.79 15.31 -40.84
CA ASP A 109 25.87 13.86 -40.59
C ASP A 109 27.28 13.35 -40.92
N GLY A 110 27.97 12.82 -39.91
CA GLY A 110 29.35 12.33 -40.00
C GLY A 110 29.55 11.05 -40.82
N SER A 111 28.48 10.41 -41.30
CA SER A 111 28.58 9.18 -42.13
C SER A 111 28.24 9.39 -43.61
N THR A 112 27.47 10.44 -43.94
CA THR A 112 27.02 10.73 -45.32
C THR A 112 27.40 12.13 -45.83
N GLY A 113 27.86 13.03 -44.96
CA GLY A 113 28.31 14.39 -45.32
C GLY A 113 27.21 15.36 -45.71
N ALA A 114 25.94 14.97 -45.62
CA ALA A 114 24.81 15.85 -45.91
C ALA A 114 24.62 16.91 -44.80
N ARG A 115 24.35 18.16 -45.22
CA ARG A 115 24.07 19.28 -44.31
C ARG A 115 22.56 19.49 -44.19
N HIS A 116 22.08 19.55 -42.96
CA HIS A 116 20.69 19.89 -42.68
C HIS A 116 20.63 21.17 -41.84
N ASP A 117 19.95 22.17 -42.38
CA ASP A 117 19.69 23.44 -41.70
C ASP A 117 18.30 23.39 -41.07
N VAL A 118 18.23 23.51 -39.73
CA VAL A 118 16.97 23.58 -38.99
C VAL A 118 16.74 25.00 -38.52
N VAL A 119 15.66 25.62 -38.99
CA VAL A 119 15.20 26.96 -38.59
C VAL A 119 14.21 26.81 -37.44
N ILE A 120 14.54 27.33 -36.25
CA ILE A 120 13.64 27.33 -35.09
C ILE A 120 12.67 28.52 -35.23
N GLY A 121 11.50 28.29 -35.81
CA GLY A 121 10.37 29.22 -35.83
C GLY A 121 9.38 28.91 -34.71
N GLY A 122 9.02 29.93 -33.93
CA GLY A 122 8.03 29.82 -32.85
C GLY A 122 6.63 29.54 -33.39
N GLY A 123 6.00 28.50 -32.84
CA GLY A 123 4.63 28.09 -33.11
C GLY A 123 4.33 26.77 -32.40
N ASP A 124 3.61 26.88 -31.29
CA ASP A 124 2.89 25.86 -30.52
C ASP A 124 3.13 24.39 -30.86
N SER A 125 3.76 23.67 -29.91
CA SER A 125 3.28 22.38 -29.40
C SER A 125 4.24 21.85 -28.33
N ALA A 126 3.68 21.62 -27.14
CA ALA A 126 4.01 20.49 -26.26
C ALA A 126 5.50 20.20 -25.98
N ASP A 127 6.20 21.05 -25.20
CA ASP A 127 7.31 20.53 -24.36
C ASP A 127 7.79 21.43 -23.19
N LYS A 128 6.92 22.31 -22.68
CA LYS A 128 7.23 23.12 -21.47
C LYS A 128 6.26 22.90 -20.31
N GLY A 129 5.58 21.75 -20.31
CA GLY A 129 4.62 21.36 -19.28
C GLY A 129 5.17 20.50 -18.14
N GLU A 130 6.23 19.71 -18.37
CA GLU A 130 6.58 18.65 -17.42
C GLU A 130 7.42 19.09 -16.22
N ALA A 131 8.18 20.18 -16.31
CA ALA A 131 8.96 20.69 -15.17
C ALA A 131 8.17 21.64 -14.24
N ALA A 132 7.04 22.20 -14.69
CA ALA A 132 6.20 23.11 -13.90
C ALA A 132 4.92 22.43 -13.34
N ALA A 133 4.50 21.29 -13.89
CA ALA A 133 3.33 20.54 -13.43
C ALA A 133 3.58 19.74 -12.13
N ALA A 134 4.83 19.59 -11.68
CA ALA A 134 5.15 18.89 -10.44
C ALA A 134 4.83 19.70 -9.16
N ASN A 135 4.50 20.99 -9.27
CA ASN A 135 4.27 21.89 -8.12
C ASN A 135 2.95 22.69 -8.20
N ALA A 136 2.02 22.34 -9.10
CA ALA A 136 0.70 22.94 -9.11
C ALA A 136 -0.22 22.26 -8.07
N PRO A 137 -0.97 23.02 -7.24
CA PRO A 137 -2.00 22.45 -6.38
C PRO A 137 -2.97 21.58 -7.18
N PRO A 138 -3.30 20.36 -6.73
CA PRO A 138 -4.28 19.54 -7.44
C PRO A 138 -5.64 20.27 -7.49
N PRO A 139 -6.35 20.25 -8.63
CA PRO A 139 -7.68 20.84 -8.75
C PRO A 139 -8.66 20.20 -7.76
N VAL A 140 -9.73 20.92 -7.41
CA VAL A 140 -10.80 20.38 -6.56
C VAL A 140 -11.46 19.21 -7.30
N MET A 141 -11.49 18.03 -6.69
CA MET A 141 -12.03 16.82 -7.32
C MET A 141 -13.57 16.87 -7.39
N ALA A 142 -14.15 16.25 -8.42
CA ALA A 142 -15.60 16.14 -8.54
C ALA A 142 -16.21 15.37 -7.35
N GLY A 143 -17.31 15.87 -6.79
CA GLY A 143 -17.96 15.26 -5.62
C GLY A 143 -17.33 15.59 -4.26
N ILE A 144 -16.34 16.48 -4.22
CA ILE A 144 -15.77 17.03 -2.98
C ILE A 144 -16.41 18.36 -2.66
N ASP A 145 -16.92 18.52 -1.44
CA ASP A 145 -17.44 19.80 -0.95
C ASP A 145 -16.30 20.83 -0.82
N PRO A 146 -16.30 21.92 -1.59
CA PRO A 146 -15.24 22.93 -1.50
C PRO A 146 -15.17 23.63 -0.14
N LYS A 147 -16.26 23.62 0.65
CA LYS A 147 -16.28 24.19 2.00
C LYS A 147 -15.39 23.42 2.96
N LEU A 148 -15.17 22.13 2.70
CA LEU A 148 -14.31 21.26 3.50
C LEU A 148 -12.84 21.33 3.07
N LEU A 149 -12.47 22.30 2.24
CA LEU A 149 -11.10 22.49 1.79
C LEU A 149 -10.59 23.89 2.14
N GLU A 150 -9.36 23.96 2.61
CA GLU A 150 -8.61 25.20 2.74
C GLU A 150 -7.31 25.13 1.93
N LYS A 151 -6.83 26.29 1.47
CA LYS A 151 -5.59 26.38 0.71
C LYS A 151 -4.39 26.36 1.66
N SER A 152 -3.45 25.47 1.40
CA SER A 152 -2.11 25.46 2.01
C SER A 152 -1.02 25.75 0.98
N ARG A 153 0.23 25.83 1.43
CA ARG A 153 1.40 25.93 0.54
C ARG A 153 1.56 24.72 -0.40
N TYR A 154 1.01 23.56 -0.05
CA TYR A 154 1.12 22.31 -0.81
C TYR A 154 -0.14 21.98 -1.62
N GLY A 155 -1.19 22.80 -1.50
CA GLY A 155 -2.48 22.61 -2.16
C GLY A 155 -3.64 22.55 -1.19
N MET A 156 -4.77 22.03 -1.65
CA MET A 156 -6.01 21.97 -0.84
C MET A 156 -5.90 20.89 0.24
N ILE A 157 -6.18 21.24 1.48
CA ILE A 157 -6.16 20.34 2.63
C ILE A 157 -7.52 20.38 3.36
N PRO A 158 -7.91 19.32 4.07
CA PRO A 158 -9.23 19.23 4.68
C PRO A 158 -9.40 20.22 5.84
N VAL A 159 -10.58 20.81 5.95
CA VAL A 159 -10.99 21.70 7.05
C VAL A 159 -12.43 21.39 7.47
N VAL A 160 -12.79 21.76 8.70
CA VAL A 160 -14.17 21.73 9.20
C VAL A 160 -14.91 22.97 8.73
N ALA A 161 -16.18 22.82 8.31
CA ALA A 161 -17.04 23.93 7.91
C ALA A 161 -18.39 23.87 8.64
N GLY A 162 -18.55 24.69 9.69
CA GLY A 162 -19.71 24.63 10.58
C GLY A 162 -19.81 23.24 11.24
N ASP A 163 -20.94 22.56 11.07
CA ASP A 163 -21.15 21.19 11.58
C ASP A 163 -20.59 20.10 10.64
N LEU A 164 -20.10 20.47 9.45
CA LEU A 164 -19.58 19.53 8.48
C LEU A 164 -18.13 19.17 8.83
N LYS A 165 -17.91 17.89 9.14
CA LYS A 165 -16.59 17.29 9.34
C LYS A 165 -16.29 16.33 8.20
N PRO A 166 -15.06 16.34 7.63
CA PRO A 166 -14.66 15.37 6.61
C PRO A 166 -14.95 13.91 7.00
N PHE A 167 -14.73 13.53 8.26
CA PHE A 167 -15.06 12.20 8.78
C PHE A 167 -16.53 11.80 8.56
N ASN A 168 -17.47 12.74 8.68
CA ASN A 168 -18.90 12.47 8.50
C ASN A 168 -19.34 12.57 7.04
N VAL A 169 -18.85 13.58 6.31
CA VAL A 169 -19.27 13.86 4.93
C VAL A 169 -18.69 12.85 3.94
N TYR A 170 -17.52 12.29 4.24
CA TYR A 170 -16.83 11.34 3.38
C TYR A 170 -16.87 9.90 3.91
N ALA A 171 -17.63 9.64 4.98
CA ALA A 171 -17.98 8.28 5.37
C ALA A 171 -18.79 7.62 4.26
N ALA A 172 -18.56 6.32 4.02
CA ALA A 172 -19.45 5.56 3.15
C ALA A 172 -20.77 5.25 3.85
N ASP A 173 -21.83 5.11 3.04
CA ASP A 173 -23.14 4.75 3.54
C ASP A 173 -23.13 3.35 4.14
N ALA A 174 -23.78 3.19 5.28
CA ALA A 174 -23.97 1.90 5.93
C ALA A 174 -25.29 1.88 6.68
N ASP A 175 -25.92 0.71 6.76
CA ASP A 175 -27.08 0.50 7.64
C ASP A 175 -26.60 0.42 9.09
N ARG A 176 -26.43 1.59 9.71
CA ARG A 176 -25.95 1.72 11.09
C ARG A 176 -26.92 1.10 12.10
N ALA A 177 -28.23 1.11 11.80
CA ALA A 177 -29.25 0.52 12.66
C ALA A 177 -29.13 -1.01 12.69
N LYS A 178 -28.86 -1.63 11.54
CA LYS A 178 -28.53 -3.05 11.45
C LYS A 178 -27.16 -3.34 12.05
N ALA A 179 -26.15 -2.54 11.75
CA ALA A 179 -24.80 -2.67 12.31
C ALA A 179 -24.79 -2.66 13.85
N ALA A 180 -25.68 -1.92 14.49
CA ALA A 180 -25.83 -1.88 15.95
C ALA A 180 -26.37 -3.19 16.55
N LYS A 181 -27.08 -4.02 15.78
CA LYS A 181 -27.82 -5.20 16.26
C LYS A 181 -27.17 -6.55 15.92
N MET A 182 -26.05 -6.55 15.20
CA MET A 182 -25.37 -7.77 14.77
C MET A 182 -23.85 -7.61 14.78
N PRO A 183 -23.09 -8.72 14.80
CA PRO A 183 -21.65 -8.70 14.60
C PRO A 183 -21.27 -7.98 13.30
N VAL A 184 -20.28 -7.08 13.37
CA VAL A 184 -19.78 -6.37 12.20
C VAL A 184 -18.30 -6.61 12.00
N VAL A 185 -17.89 -6.63 10.73
CA VAL A 185 -16.47 -6.59 10.36
C VAL A 185 -16.24 -5.38 9.46
N ALA A 186 -15.14 -4.68 9.67
CA ALA A 186 -14.59 -3.73 8.70
C ALA A 186 -13.25 -4.25 8.17
N ILE A 187 -12.96 -3.92 6.92
CA ILE A 187 -11.68 -4.25 6.26
C ILE A 187 -11.08 -2.96 5.73
N LEU A 188 -9.81 -2.71 6.06
CA LEU A 188 -9.01 -1.66 5.45
C LEU A 188 -7.93 -2.29 4.57
N ILE A 189 -7.90 -1.93 3.28
CA ILE A 189 -6.81 -2.30 2.38
C ILE A 189 -5.86 -1.12 2.25
N GLY A 190 -4.61 -1.31 2.66
CA GLY A 190 -3.54 -0.34 2.56
C GLY A 190 -2.60 -0.57 1.37
N GLY A 191 -1.72 0.40 1.15
CA GLY A 191 -0.68 0.39 0.12
C GLY A 191 -1.16 0.82 -1.26
N LEU A 192 -2.37 1.37 -1.39
CA LEU A 192 -2.92 1.76 -2.68
C LEU A 192 -2.23 3.03 -3.20
N GLY A 193 -1.84 3.06 -4.47
CA GLY A 193 -1.22 4.22 -5.12
C GLY A 193 0.15 3.94 -5.75
N VAL A 194 0.95 3.02 -5.20
CA VAL A 194 2.28 2.69 -5.75
C VAL A 194 2.18 1.99 -7.11
N GLY A 195 1.15 1.15 -7.31
CA GLY A 195 0.88 0.47 -8.58
C GLY A 195 -0.54 0.73 -9.08
N ALA A 196 -0.67 1.47 -10.18
CA ALA A 196 -1.98 1.86 -10.73
C ALA A 196 -2.87 0.65 -11.09
N ALA A 197 -2.29 -0.41 -11.66
CA ALA A 197 -3.02 -1.63 -12.00
C ALA A 197 -3.54 -2.36 -10.75
N LYS A 198 -2.67 -2.60 -9.75
CA LYS A 198 -3.06 -3.25 -8.47
C LYS A 198 -4.11 -2.44 -7.71
N THR A 199 -3.93 -1.12 -7.70
CA THR A 199 -4.87 -0.19 -7.07
C THR A 199 -6.23 -0.22 -7.76
N THR A 200 -6.25 -0.22 -9.09
CA THR A 200 -7.50 -0.32 -9.86
C THR A 200 -8.17 -1.68 -9.65
N ASP A 201 -7.39 -2.77 -9.61
CA ASP A 201 -7.93 -4.11 -9.36
C ASP A 201 -8.60 -4.20 -7.98
N ALA A 202 -7.98 -3.64 -6.93
CA ALA A 202 -8.58 -3.54 -5.60
C ALA A 202 -9.92 -2.77 -5.62
N ILE A 203 -9.94 -1.61 -6.28
CA ILE A 203 -11.14 -0.75 -6.41
C ILE A 203 -12.28 -1.47 -7.15
N MET A 204 -11.96 -2.28 -8.17
CA MET A 204 -12.99 -2.90 -9.00
C MET A 204 -13.51 -4.24 -8.46
N ARG A 205 -12.69 -4.97 -7.68
CA ARG A 205 -13.04 -6.32 -7.20
C ARG A 205 -13.64 -6.36 -5.80
N LEU A 206 -13.28 -5.41 -4.95
CA LEU A 206 -13.75 -5.38 -3.57
C LEU A 206 -15.09 -4.67 -3.47
N PRO A 207 -16.01 -5.11 -2.60
CA PRO A 207 -17.28 -4.43 -2.44
C PRO A 207 -17.08 -3.04 -1.79
N PRO A 208 -17.98 -2.06 -2.03
CA PRO A 208 -17.85 -0.69 -1.54
C PRO A 208 -17.68 -0.54 -0.02
N ALA A 209 -18.17 -1.52 0.75
CA ALA A 209 -18.01 -1.54 2.21
C ALA A 209 -16.56 -1.76 2.67
N VAL A 210 -15.66 -2.25 1.80
CA VAL A 210 -14.23 -2.31 2.09
C VAL A 210 -13.63 -0.91 1.97
N THR A 211 -12.94 -0.48 3.02
CA THR A 211 -12.28 0.83 3.09
C THR A 211 -10.90 0.77 2.46
N LEU A 212 -10.54 1.81 1.70
CA LEU A 212 -9.32 1.87 0.92
C LEU A 212 -8.39 2.95 1.47
N ALA A 213 -7.15 2.59 1.80
CA ALA A 213 -6.16 3.52 2.33
C ALA A 213 -5.04 3.75 1.31
N PHE A 214 -4.86 5.01 0.92
CA PHE A 214 -3.92 5.40 -0.15
C PHE A 214 -2.62 5.95 0.43
N THR A 215 -1.51 5.56 -0.19
CA THR A 215 -0.20 6.18 0.02
C THR A 215 -0.16 7.58 -0.60
N PRO A 216 0.57 8.54 0.03
CA PRO A 216 0.75 9.88 -0.52
C PRO A 216 1.67 9.91 -1.76
N TYR A 217 2.39 8.82 -2.03
CA TYR A 217 3.44 8.74 -3.05
C TYR A 217 2.99 8.15 -4.39
N GLY A 218 1.69 7.87 -4.54
CA GLY A 218 1.18 7.43 -5.84
C GLY A 218 1.44 8.47 -6.93
N ALA A 219 1.56 8.01 -8.19
CA ALA A 219 1.81 8.92 -9.32
C ALA A 219 0.69 9.94 -9.52
N ASP A 220 -0.56 9.53 -9.31
CA ASP A 220 -1.75 10.40 -9.33
C ASP A 220 -2.77 9.94 -8.26
N PRO A 221 -2.54 10.28 -6.98
CA PRO A 221 -3.39 9.85 -5.88
C PRO A 221 -4.81 10.43 -5.98
N GLY A 222 -4.94 11.64 -6.54
CA GLY A 222 -6.22 12.32 -6.75
C GLY A 222 -7.14 11.54 -7.69
N LYS A 223 -6.65 11.16 -8.88
CA LYS A 223 -7.44 10.39 -9.85
C LYS A 223 -7.82 8.99 -9.36
N LEU A 224 -6.94 8.35 -8.59
CA LEU A 224 -7.24 7.05 -8.00
C LEU A 224 -8.29 7.17 -6.88
N ALA A 225 -8.22 8.22 -6.07
CA ALA A 225 -9.22 8.53 -5.07
C ALA A 225 -10.59 8.85 -5.70
N GLU A 226 -10.60 9.62 -6.80
CA GLU A 226 -11.83 9.90 -7.57
C GLU A 226 -12.51 8.61 -8.03
N ARG A 227 -11.72 7.69 -8.59
CA ARG A 227 -12.22 6.39 -9.05
C ARG A 227 -12.77 5.55 -7.89
N ALA A 228 -12.05 5.48 -6.77
CA ALA A 228 -12.51 4.75 -5.59
C ALA A 228 -13.84 5.32 -5.06
N ARG A 229 -13.99 6.64 -5.01
CA ARG A 229 -15.24 7.29 -4.63
C ARG A 229 -16.36 7.06 -5.64
N ALA A 230 -16.06 7.04 -6.92
CA ALA A 230 -17.05 6.69 -7.96
C ALA A 230 -17.58 5.27 -7.79
N GLN A 231 -16.76 4.35 -7.27
CA GLN A 231 -17.16 3.00 -6.84
C GLN A 231 -17.70 2.94 -5.39
N ARG A 232 -17.99 4.10 -4.77
CA ARG A 232 -18.58 4.24 -3.42
C ARG A 232 -17.72 3.73 -2.27
N HIS A 233 -16.42 3.52 -2.49
CA HIS A 233 -15.52 3.17 -1.39
C HIS A 233 -15.30 4.34 -0.44
N GLU A 234 -15.22 4.02 0.84
CA GLU A 234 -14.64 4.91 1.85
C GLU A 234 -13.12 4.95 1.69
N ILE A 235 -12.55 6.13 1.92
CA ILE A 235 -11.12 6.37 1.69
C ILE A 235 -10.44 6.94 2.93
N PHE A 236 -9.25 6.43 3.22
CA PHE A 236 -8.32 6.95 4.23
C PHE A 236 -6.98 7.33 3.57
N LEU A 237 -6.27 8.28 4.17
CA LEU A 237 -4.90 8.63 3.79
C LEU A 237 -3.92 7.91 4.70
N GLN A 238 -2.99 7.15 4.12
CA GLN A 238 -1.92 6.49 4.87
C GLN A 238 -0.76 7.46 5.09
N ILE A 239 -0.34 7.65 6.33
CA ILE A 239 0.75 8.52 6.72
C ILE A 239 1.98 7.66 7.02
N PRO A 240 3.04 7.74 6.21
CA PRO A 240 4.30 7.09 6.49
C PRO A 240 4.92 7.64 7.78
N MET A 241 5.23 6.75 8.71
CA MET A 241 5.72 7.10 10.05
C MET A 241 6.94 6.26 10.43
N GLU A 242 7.83 6.80 11.27
CA GLU A 242 9.10 6.17 11.65
C GLU A 242 8.92 4.77 12.29
N PRO A 243 9.47 3.70 11.69
CA PRO A 243 9.61 2.40 12.33
C PRO A 243 10.84 2.35 13.27
N TYR A 244 11.10 1.21 13.92
CA TYR A 244 12.26 1.09 14.81
C TYR A 244 13.59 0.95 14.07
N ASP A 245 13.56 0.38 12.87
CA ASP A 245 14.68 0.09 11.97
C ASP A 245 14.93 1.20 10.94
N PHE A 246 14.44 2.43 11.20
CA PHE A 246 14.78 3.59 10.38
C PHE A 246 16.27 3.98 10.57
N PRO A 247 17.04 4.29 9.50
CA PRO A 247 16.61 4.46 8.11
C PRO A 247 16.72 3.21 7.21
N ASP A 248 17.11 2.04 7.73
CA ASP A 248 17.26 0.81 6.92
C ASP A 248 15.93 0.41 6.25
N ASN A 249 14.81 0.71 6.90
CA ASN A 249 13.47 0.56 6.39
C ASN A 249 12.77 1.92 6.32
N ASP A 250 13.02 2.66 5.23
CA ASP A 250 12.47 4.01 5.01
C ASP A 250 11.09 3.94 4.32
N PRO A 251 9.99 4.38 4.99
CA PRO A 251 8.67 4.45 4.38
C PRO A 251 8.53 5.49 3.25
N GLY A 252 9.49 6.41 3.10
CA GLY A 252 9.56 7.40 2.02
C GLY A 252 10.08 8.78 2.46
N PRO A 253 10.29 9.70 1.51
CA PRO A 253 11.00 10.96 1.74
C PRO A 253 10.31 11.93 2.72
N GLN A 254 9.01 11.78 2.93
CA GLN A 254 8.19 12.61 3.81
C GLN A 254 7.80 11.91 5.11
N THR A 255 8.43 10.78 5.46
CA THR A 255 8.13 10.03 6.69
C THR A 255 8.12 10.93 7.92
N LEU A 256 7.11 10.83 8.79
CA LEU A 256 7.11 11.56 10.05
C LEU A 256 8.12 10.93 11.01
N LEU A 257 9.01 11.73 11.59
CA LEU A 257 10.14 11.25 12.41
C LEU A 257 10.12 11.83 13.82
N THR A 258 10.45 11.01 14.81
CA THR A 258 10.58 11.40 16.22
C THR A 258 11.75 12.32 16.49
N SER A 259 12.75 12.35 15.59
CA SER A 259 13.90 13.25 15.64
C SER A 259 13.61 14.65 15.12
N LEU A 260 12.50 14.85 14.41
CA LEU A 260 12.11 16.15 13.87
C LEU A 260 11.36 16.97 14.91
N THR A 261 11.50 18.30 14.79
CA THR A 261 10.67 19.24 15.53
C THR A 261 9.20 19.10 15.16
N THR A 262 8.31 19.58 16.02
CA THR A 262 6.87 19.60 15.75
C THR A 262 6.56 20.31 14.43
N ASP A 263 7.14 21.48 14.18
CA ASP A 263 6.89 22.26 12.97
C ASP A 263 7.32 21.54 11.69
N GLN A 264 8.45 20.83 11.73
CA GLN A 264 8.91 20.00 10.61
C GLN A 264 7.94 18.85 10.33
N ASN A 265 7.47 18.15 11.36
CA ASN A 265 6.45 17.11 11.20
C ASN A 265 5.10 17.67 10.74
N MET A 266 4.72 18.90 11.15
CA MET A 266 3.51 19.56 10.67
C MET A 266 3.61 19.93 9.19
N ASP A 267 4.75 20.46 8.74
CA ASP A 267 4.98 20.78 7.34
C ASP A 267 4.92 19.51 6.47
N ARG A 268 5.56 18.42 6.92
CA ARG A 268 5.42 17.10 6.31
C ARG A 268 3.96 16.66 6.28
N LEU A 269 3.24 16.70 7.41
CA LEU A 269 1.83 16.32 7.45
C LEU A 269 0.98 17.11 6.45
N TYR A 270 1.17 18.43 6.33
CA TYR A 270 0.43 19.25 5.35
C TYR A 270 0.71 18.85 3.90
N TRP A 271 1.94 18.43 3.60
CA TRP A 271 2.26 17.86 2.31
C TRP A 271 1.47 16.56 2.05
N HIS A 272 1.32 15.68 3.04
CA HIS A 272 0.50 14.47 2.91
C HIS A 272 -0.97 14.81 2.68
N LEU A 273 -1.50 15.71 3.50
CA LEU A 273 -2.90 16.08 3.47
C LEU A 273 -3.33 16.67 2.13
N SER A 274 -2.40 17.28 1.38
CA SER A 274 -2.67 17.91 0.09
C SER A 274 -2.61 16.96 -1.11
N ARG A 275 -2.15 15.71 -0.92
CA ARG A 275 -1.94 14.77 -2.03
C ARG A 275 -3.23 14.31 -2.70
N MET A 276 -4.33 14.33 -1.95
CA MET A 276 -5.66 13.90 -2.40
C MET A 276 -6.73 14.59 -1.56
N GLN A 277 -7.99 14.46 -1.97
CA GLN A 277 -9.13 15.05 -1.27
C GLN A 277 -10.19 13.98 -1.02
N GLY A 278 -11.13 14.24 -0.11
CA GLY A 278 -12.29 13.36 0.10
C GLY A 278 -12.02 12.08 0.89
N TYR A 279 -11.03 12.06 1.78
CA TYR A 279 -10.83 10.97 2.74
C TYR A 279 -11.48 11.30 4.09
N ALA A 280 -11.99 10.28 4.78
CA ALA A 280 -12.65 10.43 6.07
C ALA A 280 -11.65 10.51 7.25
N GLY A 281 -10.44 9.96 7.06
CA GLY A 281 -9.46 9.88 8.14
C GLY A 281 -8.05 9.55 7.68
N LEU A 282 -7.17 9.47 8.67
CA LEU A 282 -5.77 9.09 8.52
C LEU A 282 -5.54 7.71 9.11
N THR A 283 -4.56 6.98 8.59
CA THR A 283 -4.01 5.77 9.20
C THR A 283 -2.50 5.81 9.15
N ASN A 284 -1.81 5.19 10.10
CA ASN A 284 -0.36 5.02 9.98
C ASN A 284 -0.02 3.99 8.90
N PHE A 285 1.13 4.18 8.27
CA PHE A 285 1.85 3.16 7.51
C PHE A 285 3.19 2.95 8.22
N MET A 286 3.40 1.74 8.73
CA MET A 286 4.49 1.45 9.68
C MET A 286 4.36 2.33 10.94
N GLY A 287 5.43 2.99 11.38
CA GLY A 287 5.33 3.96 12.47
C GLY A 287 5.45 3.40 13.87
N ALA A 288 5.87 2.13 14.05
CA ALA A 288 5.83 1.48 15.36
C ALA A 288 6.61 2.21 16.47
N ARG A 289 7.64 3.00 16.09
CA ARG A 289 8.36 3.92 16.98
C ARG A 289 7.62 5.25 17.13
N PHE A 290 7.18 5.84 16.02
CA PHE A 290 6.47 7.14 16.01
C PHE A 290 5.18 7.11 16.85
N VAL A 291 4.31 6.12 16.64
CA VAL A 291 3.01 6.01 17.33
C VAL A 291 3.15 5.70 18.82
N ALA A 292 4.32 5.23 19.27
CA ALA A 292 4.64 5.02 20.67
C ALA A 292 5.32 6.24 21.33
N THR A 293 5.62 7.29 20.57
CA THR A 293 6.35 8.48 21.04
C THR A 293 5.38 9.65 21.24
N GLU A 294 4.98 9.87 22.49
CA GLU A 294 3.94 10.85 22.83
C GLU A 294 4.22 12.28 22.31
N PRO A 295 5.42 12.88 22.50
CA PRO A 295 5.68 14.24 22.04
C PRO A 295 5.56 14.42 20.52
N ALA A 296 5.78 13.34 19.75
CA ALA A 296 5.69 13.35 18.30
C ALA A 296 4.26 13.09 17.81
N MET A 297 3.56 12.13 18.40
CA MET A 297 2.24 11.70 17.95
C MET A 297 1.12 12.67 18.36
N GLN A 298 1.23 13.28 19.54
CA GLN A 298 0.21 14.19 20.09
C GLN A 298 -0.13 15.39 19.17
N PRO A 299 0.86 16.15 18.63
CA PRO A 299 0.58 17.22 17.67
C PRO A 299 -0.13 16.73 16.40
N ILE A 300 0.24 15.57 15.86
CA ILE A 300 -0.34 15.00 14.64
C ILE A 300 -1.82 14.70 14.84
N ILE A 301 -2.17 14.05 15.96
CA ILE A 301 -3.56 13.74 16.30
C ILE A 301 -4.37 15.02 16.51
N ARG A 302 -3.84 16.02 17.23
CA ARG A 302 -4.55 17.29 17.44
C ARG A 302 -4.84 18.01 16.13
N GLU A 303 -3.87 18.05 15.22
CA GLU A 303 -4.05 18.70 13.92
C GLU A 303 -5.07 17.94 13.05
N ALA A 304 -5.01 16.60 13.02
CA ALA A 304 -6.00 15.80 12.32
C ALA A 304 -7.42 15.97 12.91
N ALA A 305 -7.54 16.03 14.24
CA ALA A 305 -8.82 16.26 14.94
C ALA A 305 -9.39 17.65 14.64
N LYS A 306 -8.55 18.70 14.64
CA LYS A 306 -8.93 20.07 14.26
C LYS A 306 -9.51 20.12 12.84
N ARG A 307 -9.01 19.28 11.94
CA ARG A 307 -9.49 19.14 10.56
C ARG A 307 -10.74 18.26 10.41
N GLY A 308 -11.26 17.73 11.51
CA GLY A 308 -12.47 16.90 11.53
C GLY A 308 -12.28 15.53 10.90
N LEU A 309 -11.05 15.01 10.92
CA LEU A 309 -10.71 13.66 10.45
C LEU A 309 -10.84 12.63 11.59
N GLY A 310 -10.97 11.36 11.23
CA GLY A 310 -10.75 10.23 12.13
C GLY A 310 -9.32 9.70 12.06
N PHE A 311 -8.87 9.00 13.10
CA PHE A 311 -7.58 8.29 13.08
C PHE A 311 -7.80 6.80 13.26
N PHE A 312 -7.26 6.01 12.35
CA PHE A 312 -7.21 4.57 12.46
C PHE A 312 -5.77 4.13 12.72
N ASP A 313 -5.55 3.45 13.83
CA ASP A 313 -4.28 2.81 14.14
C ASP A 313 -4.28 1.40 13.55
N ASP A 314 -3.30 1.09 12.70
CA ASP A 314 -3.20 -0.24 12.07
C ASP A 314 -2.90 -1.38 13.08
N GLY A 315 -2.65 -1.05 14.35
CA GLY A 315 -2.41 -2.01 15.41
C GLY A 315 -1.04 -2.69 15.35
N SER A 316 -0.15 -2.26 14.45
CA SER A 316 1.21 -2.80 14.31
C SER A 316 2.08 -2.61 15.56
N SER A 317 1.77 -1.61 16.39
CA SER A 317 2.47 -1.34 17.66
C SER A 317 1.55 -1.54 18.87
N PRO A 318 1.81 -2.55 19.72
CA PRO A 318 1.08 -2.74 20.98
C PRO A 318 1.20 -1.56 21.95
N ARG A 319 2.29 -0.77 21.84
CA ARG A 319 2.60 0.37 22.69
C ARG A 319 2.13 1.71 22.11
N SER A 320 1.32 1.68 21.06
CA SER A 320 0.78 2.91 20.46
C SER A 320 0.00 3.74 21.49
N ILE A 321 0.29 5.04 21.54
CA ILE A 321 -0.43 6.01 22.36
C ILE A 321 -1.55 6.72 21.56
N ALA A 322 -1.76 6.35 20.29
CA ALA A 322 -2.71 7.00 19.40
C ALA A 322 -4.16 6.99 19.95
N SER A 323 -4.57 5.91 20.62
CA SER A 323 -5.88 5.82 21.27
C SER A 323 -6.06 6.89 22.35
N GLN A 324 -5.06 7.05 23.23
CA GLN A 324 -5.08 8.04 24.30
C GLN A 324 -5.05 9.47 23.74
N ALA A 325 -4.18 9.73 22.76
CA ALA A 325 -4.12 11.03 22.10
C ALA A 325 -5.45 11.38 21.40
N ALA A 326 -6.08 10.43 20.72
CA ALA A 326 -7.35 10.63 20.03
C ALA A 326 -8.49 10.88 21.02
N ALA A 327 -8.51 10.18 22.15
CA ALA A 327 -9.46 10.42 23.22
C ALA A 327 -9.34 11.84 23.79
N SER A 328 -8.12 12.30 24.08
CA SER A 328 -7.85 13.67 24.57
C SER A 328 -8.25 14.76 23.57
N ALA A 329 -8.25 14.45 22.27
CA ALA A 329 -8.68 15.36 21.21
C ALA A 329 -10.16 15.20 20.79
N ALA A 330 -10.93 14.36 21.49
CA ALA A 330 -12.31 13.99 21.14
C ALA A 330 -12.46 13.51 19.67
N MET A 331 -11.42 12.86 19.15
CA MET A 331 -11.34 12.40 17.77
C MET A 331 -11.99 11.01 17.61
N PRO A 332 -12.68 10.73 16.49
CA PRO A 332 -13.04 9.36 16.13
C PRO A 332 -11.78 8.49 15.99
N PHE A 333 -11.77 7.34 16.65
CA PHE A 333 -10.61 6.44 16.70
C PHE A 333 -11.03 5.00 16.41
N GLY A 334 -10.19 4.27 15.71
CA GLY A 334 -10.28 2.82 15.56
C GLY A 334 -8.90 2.19 15.62
N LYS A 335 -8.85 0.91 15.94
CA LYS A 335 -7.62 0.13 15.97
C LYS A 335 -7.80 -1.18 15.22
N GLY A 336 -6.80 -1.59 14.47
CA GLY A 336 -6.72 -2.89 13.83
C GLY A 336 -6.68 -4.04 14.83
N ASP A 337 -7.47 -5.07 14.58
CA ASP A 337 -7.47 -6.30 15.37
C ASP A 337 -6.52 -7.36 14.80
N ILE A 338 -6.43 -7.44 13.46
CA ILE A 338 -5.64 -8.46 12.77
C ILE A 338 -5.08 -7.95 11.44
N ALA A 339 -3.80 -8.21 11.21
CA ALA A 339 -3.20 -8.15 9.88
C ALA A 339 -3.52 -9.45 9.14
N ILE A 340 -4.42 -9.37 8.16
CA ILE A 340 -4.96 -10.51 7.40
C ILE A 340 -3.88 -11.19 6.57
N ASP A 341 -2.96 -10.42 6.00
CA ASP A 341 -1.93 -10.89 5.07
C ASP A 341 -0.51 -10.72 5.63
N ALA A 342 -0.36 -10.77 6.95
CA ALA A 342 0.95 -10.84 7.60
C ALA A 342 1.81 -11.98 7.03
N VAL A 343 1.19 -13.10 6.69
CA VAL A 343 1.77 -14.16 5.86
C VAL A 343 0.92 -14.25 4.58
N PRO A 344 1.42 -13.81 3.42
CA PRO A 344 0.61 -13.63 2.22
C PRO A 344 0.42 -14.94 1.43
N THR A 345 -0.10 -15.97 2.11
CA THR A 345 -0.49 -17.25 1.49
C THR A 345 -2.00 -17.45 1.63
N PRO A 346 -2.66 -18.14 0.67
CA PRO A 346 -4.10 -18.35 0.74
C PRO A 346 -4.59 -18.96 2.07
N ALA A 347 -3.88 -19.98 2.57
CA ALA A 347 -4.25 -20.69 3.79
C ALA A 347 -4.16 -19.80 5.04
N GLU A 348 -3.09 -19.01 5.18
CA GLU A 348 -2.92 -18.11 6.32
C GLU A 348 -3.91 -16.94 6.27
N ILE A 349 -4.20 -16.41 5.07
CA ILE A 349 -5.22 -15.38 4.88
C ILE A 349 -6.60 -15.91 5.29
N ASP A 350 -7.00 -17.10 4.84
CA ASP A 350 -8.29 -17.70 5.21
C ASP A 350 -8.39 -17.95 6.72
N ARG A 351 -7.27 -18.35 7.34
CA ARG A 351 -7.19 -18.53 8.80
C ARG A 351 -7.36 -17.19 9.52
N ALA A 352 -6.73 -16.13 9.04
CA ALA A 352 -6.87 -14.79 9.62
C ALA A 352 -8.30 -14.25 9.45
N LEU A 353 -8.94 -14.46 8.30
CA LEU A 353 -10.34 -14.09 8.06
C LEU A 353 -11.30 -14.85 8.97
N SER A 354 -11.07 -16.16 9.16
CA SER A 354 -11.88 -16.95 10.10
C SER A 354 -11.71 -16.47 11.54
N LYS A 355 -10.48 -16.10 11.95
CA LYS A 355 -10.22 -15.50 13.27
C LYS A 355 -10.91 -14.14 13.43
N LEU A 356 -10.90 -13.32 12.38
CA LEU A 356 -11.58 -12.03 12.36
C LEU A 356 -13.11 -12.18 12.57
N GLU A 357 -13.72 -13.20 11.94
CA GLU A 357 -15.12 -13.53 12.17
C GLU A 357 -15.40 -13.91 13.63
N SER A 358 -14.58 -14.77 14.22
CA SER A 358 -14.70 -15.16 15.63
C SER A 358 -14.64 -13.94 16.55
N MET A 359 -13.66 -13.05 16.32
CA MET A 359 -13.54 -11.81 17.09
C MET A 359 -14.76 -10.90 16.94
N ALA A 360 -15.32 -10.79 15.74
CA ALA A 360 -16.54 -10.00 15.52
C ALA A 360 -17.76 -10.60 16.23
N ARG A 361 -17.87 -11.93 16.30
CA ARG A 361 -18.96 -12.60 17.05
C ARG A 361 -18.82 -12.42 18.55
N GLU A 362 -17.61 -12.52 19.07
CA GLU A 362 -17.31 -12.40 20.50
C GLU A 362 -17.47 -10.96 21.00
N ARG A 363 -17.00 -9.98 20.23
CA ARG A 363 -16.90 -8.57 20.64
C ARG A 363 -17.95 -7.67 20.01
N GLY A 364 -18.72 -8.19 19.04
CA GLY A 364 -19.68 -7.44 18.22
C GLY A 364 -19.06 -6.64 17.08
N THR A 365 -17.74 -6.37 17.10
CA THR A 365 -16.99 -5.64 16.07
C THR A 365 -15.58 -6.20 15.96
N ALA A 366 -15.06 -6.33 14.74
CA ALA A 366 -13.63 -6.54 14.52
C ALA A 366 -13.15 -5.85 13.23
N VAL A 367 -11.90 -5.41 13.21
CA VAL A 367 -11.31 -4.71 12.05
C VAL A 367 -10.08 -5.46 11.55
N GLY A 368 -10.15 -5.90 10.29
CA GLY A 368 -9.04 -6.52 9.59
C GLY A 368 -8.30 -5.53 8.69
N ILE A 369 -6.99 -5.70 8.59
CA ILE A 369 -6.13 -4.88 7.75
C ILE A 369 -5.40 -5.79 6.78
N ALA A 370 -5.32 -5.39 5.52
CA ALA A 370 -4.51 -6.09 4.53
C ALA A 370 -3.79 -5.09 3.63
N SER A 371 -2.80 -5.56 2.88
CA SER A 371 -2.18 -4.82 1.80
C SER A 371 -2.86 -5.13 0.47
N ALA A 372 -2.68 -4.26 -0.54
CA ALA A 372 -3.17 -4.44 -1.91
C ALA A 372 -2.39 -5.52 -2.70
N LEU A 373 -2.19 -6.70 -2.11
CA LEU A 373 -1.60 -7.87 -2.76
C LEU A 373 -2.68 -8.61 -3.56
N PRO A 374 -2.35 -9.16 -4.75
CA PRO A 374 -3.33 -9.89 -5.56
C PRO A 374 -4.03 -11.03 -4.79
N VAL A 375 -3.27 -11.82 -4.03
CA VAL A 375 -3.81 -12.90 -3.20
C VAL A 375 -4.75 -12.37 -2.13
N SER A 376 -4.41 -11.26 -1.46
CA SER A 376 -5.25 -10.65 -0.42
C SER A 376 -6.57 -10.17 -1.00
N ILE A 377 -6.53 -9.45 -2.14
CA ILE A 377 -7.73 -8.96 -2.84
C ILE A 377 -8.63 -10.12 -3.26
N GLU A 378 -8.06 -11.18 -3.82
CA GLU A 378 -8.81 -12.37 -4.25
C GLU A 378 -9.51 -13.06 -3.07
N ARG A 379 -8.76 -13.39 -2.00
CA ARG A 379 -9.32 -14.10 -0.84
C ARG A 379 -10.34 -13.27 -0.09
N ILE A 380 -10.06 -11.98 0.16
CA ILE A 380 -11.00 -11.06 0.82
C ILE A 380 -12.25 -10.87 -0.04
N GLY A 381 -12.09 -10.69 -1.36
CA GLY A 381 -13.21 -10.55 -2.28
C GLY A 381 -14.12 -11.79 -2.34
N ALA A 382 -13.55 -12.99 -2.26
CA ALA A 382 -14.33 -14.22 -2.16
C ALA A 382 -15.02 -14.36 -0.79
N TRP A 383 -14.29 -14.10 0.29
CA TRP A 383 -14.78 -14.21 1.66
C TRP A 383 -15.93 -13.25 1.99
N THR A 384 -15.82 -11.98 1.59
CA THR A 384 -16.83 -10.95 1.84
C THR A 384 -18.22 -11.32 1.31
N LYS A 385 -18.29 -12.08 0.20
CA LYS A 385 -19.54 -12.58 -0.39
C LYS A 385 -20.27 -13.61 0.48
N THR A 386 -19.56 -14.23 1.43
CA THR A 386 -20.11 -15.27 2.31
C THR A 386 -20.53 -14.76 3.69
N LEU A 387 -20.22 -13.51 4.03
CA LEU A 387 -20.41 -12.96 5.38
C LEU A 387 -21.88 -12.87 5.81
N SER A 388 -22.77 -12.50 4.88
CA SER A 388 -24.21 -12.37 5.16
C SER A 388 -24.81 -13.69 5.62
N ASP A 389 -24.43 -14.79 4.99
CA ASP A 389 -24.93 -16.14 5.30
C ASP A 389 -24.43 -16.62 6.66
N ARG A 390 -23.32 -16.02 7.12
CA ARG A 390 -22.73 -16.24 8.44
C ARG A 390 -23.30 -15.29 9.50
N GLY A 391 -24.23 -14.41 9.16
CA GLY A 391 -24.82 -13.45 10.10
C GLY A 391 -23.85 -12.36 10.57
N ILE A 392 -22.84 -12.03 9.76
CA ILE A 392 -21.89 -10.94 10.01
C ILE A 392 -22.09 -9.87 8.94
N LEU A 393 -22.16 -8.61 9.35
CA LEU A 393 -22.30 -7.49 8.43
C LEU A 393 -20.94 -6.87 8.11
N LEU A 394 -20.59 -6.82 6.82
CA LEU A 394 -19.47 -6.02 6.36
C LEU A 394 -19.85 -4.54 6.37
N VAL A 395 -19.07 -3.69 7.01
CA VAL A 395 -19.31 -2.25 7.12
C VAL A 395 -18.07 -1.44 6.77
N PRO A 396 -18.22 -0.19 6.30
CA PRO A 396 -17.13 0.77 6.21
C PRO A 396 -16.44 1.01 7.55
N LEU A 397 -15.17 1.40 7.51
CA LEU A 397 -14.35 1.56 8.70
C LEU A 397 -14.91 2.62 9.65
N THR A 398 -15.39 3.76 9.14
CA THR A 398 -16.02 4.80 9.97
C THR A 398 -17.19 4.27 10.81
N THR A 399 -17.95 3.31 10.27
CA THR A 399 -19.07 2.68 11.00
C THR A 399 -18.55 1.80 12.15
N ALA A 400 -17.50 1.01 11.91
CA ALA A 400 -16.88 0.21 12.97
C ALA A 400 -16.22 1.09 14.06
N MET A 401 -15.58 2.20 13.67
CA MET A 401 -14.96 3.17 14.58
C MET A 401 -15.96 3.87 15.51
N LEU A 402 -17.21 4.06 15.06
CA LEU A 402 -18.26 4.66 15.88
C LEU A 402 -18.92 3.62 16.80
N LYS A 403 -19.03 2.37 16.36
CA LYS A 403 -19.61 1.29 17.15
C LYS A 403 -18.77 0.92 18.36
N SER A 404 -17.44 0.96 18.24
CA SER A 404 -16.52 0.64 19.35
C SER A 404 -16.67 1.54 20.59
N LYS A 405 -17.32 2.71 20.46
CA LYS A 405 -17.62 3.63 21.58
C LYS A 405 -18.97 3.37 22.26
N SER A 406 -19.82 2.51 21.68
CA SER A 406 -21.21 2.29 22.15
C SER A 406 -21.41 0.96 22.89
N SER A 407 -20.37 0.13 22.98
CA SER A 407 -20.31 -1.10 23.78
C SER A 407 -19.42 -0.88 24.99
#